data_AF-A0A4P9VE29-F1
#
_entry.id   AF-A0A4P9VE29-F1
#
_cell.length_a   1.000
_cell.length_b   1.000
_cell.length_c   1.000
_cell.angle_alpha   90.00
_cell.angle_beta   90.00
_cell.angle_gamma   90.00
#
_symmetry.space_group_name_H-M   'P 1'
#
loop_
_entity.id
_entity.type
_entity.pdbx_description
1 polymer ?
#
loop_
_entity_poly.entity_id
_entity_poly.type
_entity_poly.pdbx_seq_one_letter_code
_entity_poly.pdbx_strand_id
1 'polypeptide(L)'
;MFDDSVYSVVQGVIEFTSAINPYHRDVRLMMWASGSNIYEYSVMGVKDIAVSGNSLRINVNDDEEIIITIRPVLNIKHEASDKT
;
A
#
# COMPACT_ATOMS: atom_id res chain seq x y z
N MET A 1 7.90 -1.46 -21.51
CA MET A 1 7.00 -2.54 -21.05
C MET A 1 6.66 -2.15 -19.62
N PHE A 2 5.39 -1.92 -19.30
CA PHE A 2 4.99 -1.53 -17.94
C PHE A 2 4.88 -2.84 -17.14
N ASP A 3 5.92 -3.15 -16.36
CA ASP A 3 6.01 -4.38 -15.56
C ASP A 3 5.43 -4.17 -14.15
N ASP A 4 4.58 -3.16 -13.98
CA ASP A 4 3.96 -2.83 -12.70
C ASP A 4 2.99 -3.96 -12.32
N SER A 5 3.25 -4.59 -11.18
CA SER A 5 2.32 -5.55 -10.60
C SER A 5 1.18 -4.76 -9.96
N VAL A 6 0.04 -4.73 -10.65
CA VAL A 6 -1.18 -4.06 -10.18
C VAL A 6 -2.11 -5.08 -9.54
N TYR A 7 -2.52 -4.78 -8.31
CA TYR A 7 -3.45 -5.58 -7.51
C TYR A 7 -4.64 -4.72 -7.11
N SER A 8 -5.85 -5.27 -7.18
CA SER A 8 -7.08 -4.61 -6.77
C SER A 8 -7.89 -5.50 -5.84
N VAL A 9 -8.47 -4.92 -4.81
CA VAL A 9 -9.39 -5.57 -3.88
C VAL A 9 -10.64 -4.72 -3.72
N VAL A 10 -11.81 -5.34 -3.84
CA VAL A 10 -13.10 -4.69 -3.58
C VAL A 10 -13.80 -5.39 -2.43
N GLN A 11 -14.24 -4.64 -1.42
CA GLN A 11 -15.02 -5.12 -0.27
C GLN A 11 -16.20 -4.19 -0.02
N GLY A 12 -17.38 -4.56 -0.51
CA GLY A 12 -18.59 -3.74 -0.43
C GLY A 12 -18.41 -2.46 -1.23
N VAL A 13 -18.45 -1.31 -0.56
CA VAL A 13 -18.28 0.02 -1.18
C VAL A 13 -16.84 0.51 -1.17
N ILE A 14 -15.92 -0.25 -0.57
CA ILE A 14 -14.50 0.09 -0.50
C ILE A 14 -13.75 -0.63 -1.61
N GLU A 15 -12.97 0.12 -2.36
CA GLU A 15 -12.04 -0.38 -3.36
C GLU A 15 -10.62 0.03 -2.96
N PHE A 16 -9.66 -0.87 -3.11
CA PHE A 16 -8.26 -0.62 -2.89
C PHE A 16 -7.46 -1.11 -4.07
N THR A 17 -6.51 -0.30 -4.53
CA THR A 17 -5.53 -0.70 -5.54
C THR A 17 -4.12 -0.48 -5.03
N SER A 18 -3.23 -1.42 -5.33
CA SER A 18 -1.80 -1.33 -5.12
C SER A 18 -1.09 -1.59 -6.45
N ALA A 19 -0.18 -0.71 -6.83
CA ALA A 19 0.72 -0.91 -7.96
C ALA A 19 2.15 -0.88 -7.46
N ILE A 20 2.94 -1.89 -7.81
CA ILE A 20 4.35 -2.00 -7.44
C ILE A 20 5.19 -2.15 -8.70
N ASN A 21 6.10 -1.21 -8.92
CA ASN A 21 7.15 -1.37 -9.92
C ASN A 21 8.33 -2.13 -9.27
N PRO A 22 8.58 -3.40 -9.61
CA PRO A 22 9.59 -4.20 -8.89
C PRO A 22 11.02 -3.74 -9.13
N TYR A 23 11.31 -3.13 -10.29
CA TYR A 23 12.65 -2.67 -10.65
C TYR A 23 13.06 -1.44 -9.84
N HIS A 24 12.16 -0.47 -9.73
CA HIS A 24 12.41 0.77 -9.00
C HIS A 24 11.98 0.71 -7.54
N ARG A 25 11.22 -0.33 -7.17
CA ARG A 25 10.53 -0.44 -5.86
C ARG A 25 9.63 0.77 -5.62
N ASP A 26 8.96 1.22 -6.67
CA ASP A 26 7.98 2.30 -6.57
C ASP A 26 6.65 1.69 -6.22
N VAL A 27 5.93 2.36 -5.33
CA VAL A 27 4.65 1.90 -4.80
C VAL A 27 3.63 3.01 -4.99
N ARG A 28 2.47 2.65 -5.53
CA ARG A 28 1.27 3.48 -5.52
C ARG A 28 0.13 2.74 -4.86
N LEU A 29 -0.46 3.35 -3.85
CA LEU A 29 -1.58 2.85 -3.09
C LEU A 29 -2.73 3.83 -3.23
N MET A 30 -3.92 3.32 -3.47
CA MET A 30 -5.13 4.15 -3.55
C MET A 30 -6.30 3.39 -2.93
N MET A 31 -7.16 4.12 -2.23
CA MET A 31 -8.41 3.60 -1.67
C MET A 31 -9.56 4.52 -2.01
N TRP A 32 -10.67 3.93 -2.43
CA TRP A 32 -11.91 4.61 -2.73
C TRP A 32 -13.04 4.09 -1.85
N ALA A 33 -13.95 4.98 -1.48
CA ALA A 33 -15.21 4.64 -0.86
C ALA A 33 -16.34 5.28 -1.67
N SER A 34 -17.26 4.46 -2.19
CA SER A 34 -18.42 4.91 -2.98
C SER A 34 -18.03 5.82 -4.17
N GLY A 35 -16.93 5.49 -4.84
CA GLY A 35 -16.41 6.24 -5.99
C GLY A 35 -15.54 7.46 -5.65
N SER A 36 -15.44 7.85 -4.38
CA SER A 36 -14.56 8.94 -3.92
C SER A 36 -13.22 8.37 -3.48
N ASN A 37 -12.11 8.92 -3.97
CA ASN A 37 -10.77 8.60 -3.46
C ASN A 37 -10.64 9.18 -2.03
N ILE A 38 -10.38 8.31 -1.06
CA ILE A 38 -10.25 8.66 0.36
C ILE A 38 -8.83 8.48 0.89
N TYR A 39 -7.95 7.85 0.13
CA TYR A 39 -6.55 7.66 0.48
C TYR A 39 -5.73 7.48 -0.79
N GLU A 40 -4.68 8.27 -0.95
CA GLU A 40 -3.70 8.10 -2.01
C GLU A 40 -2.30 8.27 -1.42
N TYR A 41 -1.44 7.30 -1.71
CA TYR A 41 -0.04 7.33 -1.32
C TYR A 41 0.82 6.85 -2.48
N SER A 42 1.88 7.60 -2.78
CA SER A 42 2.82 7.26 -3.84
C SER A 42 4.22 7.56 -3.34
N VAL A 43 5.11 6.58 -3.48
CA VAL A 43 6.50 6.71 -3.08
C VAL A 43 7.40 5.96 -4.04
N MET A 44 8.61 6.48 -4.24
CA MET A 44 9.62 5.86 -5.09
C MET A 44 10.73 5.25 -4.23
N GLY A 45 11.29 4.13 -4.69
CA GLY A 45 12.47 3.53 -4.07
C GLY A 45 12.28 3.09 -2.61
N VAL A 46 11.20 2.37 -2.30
CA VAL A 46 11.00 1.85 -0.94
C VAL A 46 12.12 0.91 -0.52
N LYS A 47 12.45 0.92 0.78
CA LYS A 47 13.51 0.09 1.34
C LYS A 47 13.24 -1.40 1.14
N ASP A 48 12.04 -1.85 1.48
CA ASP A 48 11.66 -3.26 1.41
C ASP A 48 10.14 -3.47 1.34
N ILE A 49 9.72 -4.60 0.76
CA ILE A 49 8.32 -5.01 0.65
C ILE A 49 8.21 -6.47 1.07
N ALA A 50 7.38 -6.73 2.09
CA ALA A 50 7.18 -8.07 2.64
C ALA A 50 5.70 -8.45 2.67
N VAL A 51 5.39 -9.70 2.34
CA VAL A 51 4.04 -10.27 2.43
C VAL A 51 4.00 -11.28 3.56
N SER A 52 2.99 -11.19 4.42
CA SER A 52 2.74 -12.14 5.50
C SER A 52 1.24 -12.40 5.62
N GLY A 53 0.81 -13.61 5.23
CA GLY A 53 -0.60 -13.99 5.23
C GLY A 53 -1.45 -13.07 4.35
N ASN A 54 -2.37 -12.32 4.96
CA ASN A 54 -3.25 -11.37 4.28
C ASN A 54 -2.75 -9.91 4.35
N SER A 55 -1.50 -9.71 4.76
CA SER A 55 -0.93 -8.39 4.97
C SER A 55 0.29 -8.14 4.07
N LEU A 56 0.36 -6.93 3.54
CA LEU A 56 1.49 -6.38 2.81
C LEU A 56 2.13 -5.29 3.70
N ARG A 57 3.38 -5.48 4.08
CA ARG A 57 4.20 -4.48 4.76
C ARG A 57 5.14 -3.83 3.75
N ILE A 58 5.17 -2.51 3.76
CA ILE A 58 6.02 -1.67 2.93
C ILE A 58 6.88 -0.84 3.87
N ASN A 59 8.16 -1.17 3.95
CA ASN A 59 9.13 -0.37 4.69
C ASN A 59 9.59 0.75 3.76
N VAL A 60 9.10 1.97 3.99
CA VAL A 60 9.40 3.11 3.13
C VAL A 60 10.85 3.53 3.34
N ASN A 61 11.23 3.73 4.60
CA ASN A 61 12.58 4.04 5.04
C ASN A 61 12.85 3.45 6.44
N ASP A 62 13.85 3.94 7.17
CA ASP A 62 14.19 3.44 8.51
C ASP A 62 13.15 3.81 9.59
N ASP A 63 12.36 4.86 9.35
CA ASP A 63 11.47 5.47 10.33
C ASP A 63 9.98 5.37 9.92
N GLU A 64 9.68 4.94 8.69
CA GLU A 64 8.33 4.93 8.12
C GLU A 64 7.96 3.55 7.54
N GLU A 65 6.81 3.01 7.97
CA GLU A 65 6.22 1.81 7.41
C GLU A 65 4.72 1.96 7.10
N ILE A 66 4.28 1.23 6.08
CA ILE A 66 2.87 1.10 5.72
C ILE A 66 2.50 -0.37 5.76
N ILE A 67 1.44 -0.70 6.51
CA ILE A 67 0.90 -2.05 6.60
C ILE A 67 -0.51 -2.04 6.05
N ILE A 68 -0.70 -2.77 4.96
CA ILE A 68 -2.01 -3.01 4.36
C ILE A 68 -2.47 -4.40 4.78
N THR A 69 -3.68 -4.53 5.30
CA THR A 69 -4.29 -5.84 5.62
C THR A 69 -5.57 -5.98 4.82
N ILE A 70 -5.70 -7.09 4.07
CA ILE A 70 -6.83 -7.30 3.17
C ILE A 70 -7.99 -8.03 3.87
N ARG A 71 -7.70 -8.92 4.83
CA ARG A 71 -8.71 -9.71 5.56
C ARG A 71 -8.42 -9.73 7.06
N PRO A 72 -9.44 -9.77 7.93
CA PRO A 72 -10.88 -9.90 7.62
C PRO A 72 -11.54 -8.59 7.15
N VAL A 73 -10.89 -7.45 7.39
CA VAL A 73 -11.35 -6.12 6.96
C VAL A 73 -10.17 -5.43 6.29
N LEU A 74 -10.42 -4.75 5.17
CA LEU A 74 -9.45 -3.91 4.51
C LEU A 74 -9.03 -2.76 5.45
N ASN A 75 -7.74 -2.69 5.75
CA ASN A 75 -7.16 -1.67 6.63
C ASN A 75 -5.80 -1.23 6.11
N ILE A 76 -5.49 0.07 6.22
CA ILE A 76 -4.16 0.63 5.98
C ILE A 76 -3.72 1.32 7.25
N LYS A 77 -2.57 0.89 7.78
CA LYS A 77 -1.90 1.54 8.91
C LYS A 77 -0.61 2.18 8.38
N HIS A 78 -0.45 3.47 8.64
CA HIS A 78 0.75 4.22 8.29
C HIS A 78 1.41 4.65 9.59
N GLU A 79 2.62 4.16 9.84
CA GLU A 79 3.40 4.47 11.03
C GLU A 79 4.63 5.27 10.62
N ALA A 80 4.85 6.40 11.29
CA ALA A 80 6.08 7.15 11.22
C ALA A 80 6.61 7.31 12.65
N SER A 81 7.89 7.03 12.84
CA SER A 81 8.56 7.29 14.11
C SER A 81 8.80 8.79 14.24
N ASP A 82 8.05 9.45 15.12
CA ASP A 82 8.37 10.80 15.55
C ASP A 82 9.69 10.76 16.32
N LYS A 83 10.80 11.10 15.67
CA LYS A 83 12.04 11.46 16.36
C LYS A 83 11.85 12.85 16.97
N THR A 84 11.15 12.92 18.10
CA THR A 84 11.21 14.06 19.04
C THR A 84 12.51 14.05 19.82
#